data_AF-A0A3N5PHL9-F1
#
_entry.id   AF-A0A3N5PHL9-F1
#
_cell.length_a   1.000
_cell.length_b   1.000
_cell.length_c   1.000
_cell.angle_alpha   90.00
_cell.angle_beta   90.00
_cell.angle_gamma   90.00
#
_symmetry.space_group_name_H-M   'P 1'
#
loop_
_entity.id
_entity.type
_entity.pdbx_description
1 polymer ?
#
loop_
_entity_poly.entity_id
_entity_poly.type
_entity_poly.pdbx_seq_one_letter_code
_entity_poly.pdbx_strand_id
1 'polypeptide(L)'
;SKFREVIKANSAGHLSEVNTYEIGMAAIDLGAGRKTKDDKIDPKAGIIFNCKIGDTINKGVVLAELFSDSKSGIDNAKKRITNAIKISKSKPQKLKLVKTIIY
;
A
#
# COMPACT_ATOMS: atom_id res chain seq x y z
N SER A 1 1.06 13.32 -11.68
CA SER A 1 2.23 13.09 -10.84
C SER A 1 3.42 12.86 -11.75
N LYS A 2 4.58 13.41 -11.43
CA LYS A 2 5.80 13.37 -12.25
C LYS A 2 6.46 11.99 -12.26
N PHE A 3 6.31 11.24 -11.17
CA PHE A 3 6.84 9.90 -10.98
C PHE A 3 5.71 8.89 -10.76
N ARG A 4 5.85 7.72 -11.38
CA ARG A 4 4.98 6.56 -11.21
C ARG A 4 5.83 5.30 -11.05
N GLU A 5 5.49 4.48 -10.08
CA GLU A 5 6.18 3.22 -9.77
C GLU A 5 5.15 2.12 -9.51
N VAL A 6 5.54 0.88 -9.77
CA VAL A 6 4.66 -0.28 -9.68
C VAL A 6 5.31 -1.33 -8.79
N ILE A 7 4.58 -1.77 -7.77
CA ILE A 7 5.01 -2.85 -6.88
C ILE A 7 4.43 -4.16 -7.41
N LYS A 8 5.32 -5.08 -7.77
CA LYS A 8 4.97 -6.42 -8.24
C LYS A 8 5.20 -7.46 -7.16
N ALA A 9 4.39 -8.52 -7.17
CA ALA A 9 4.56 -9.64 -6.26
C ALA A 9 5.87 -10.39 -6.55
N ASN A 10 6.69 -10.60 -5.51
CA ASN A 10 7.94 -11.36 -5.62
C ASN A 10 7.72 -12.88 -5.64
N SER A 11 6.55 -13.34 -5.21
CA SER A 11 6.18 -14.74 -5.02
C SER A 11 4.68 -14.93 -5.26
N ALA A 12 4.27 -16.19 -5.49
CA ALA A 12 2.87 -16.56 -5.57
C ALA A 12 2.36 -17.03 -4.19
N GLY A 13 1.06 -16.85 -3.93
CA GLY A 13 0.41 -17.24 -2.69
C GLY A 13 -0.89 -16.48 -2.46
N HIS A 14 -1.22 -16.23 -1.20
CA HIS A 14 -2.37 -15.40 -0.80
C HIS A 14 -1.90 -14.18 -0.04
N LEU A 15 -2.48 -13.02 -0.32
CA LEU A 15 -2.22 -11.81 0.45
C LEU A 15 -2.76 -12.00 1.88
N SER A 16 -1.86 -12.20 2.84
CA SER A 16 -2.24 -12.58 4.21
C SER A 16 -2.35 -11.38 5.14
N GLU A 17 -1.43 -10.43 5.02
CA GLU A 17 -1.33 -9.27 5.91
C GLU A 17 -0.88 -8.05 5.11
N VAL A 18 -1.41 -6.88 5.50
CA VAL A 18 -0.96 -5.58 5.02
C VAL A 18 -0.83 -4.66 6.23
N ASN A 19 0.37 -4.17 6.52
CA ASN A 19 0.58 -3.20 7.58
C ASN A 19 0.06 -1.82 7.14
N THR A 20 -1.19 -1.51 7.50
CA THR A 20 -1.88 -0.28 7.09
C THR A 20 -1.23 0.99 7.64
N TYR A 21 -0.53 0.93 8.77
CA TYR A 21 0.22 2.07 9.29
C TYR A 21 1.36 2.45 8.34
N GLU A 22 2.14 1.47 7.91
CA GLU A 22 3.22 1.69 6.93
C GLU A 22 2.68 2.15 5.57
N ILE A 23 1.50 1.68 5.16
CA ILE A 23 0.83 2.20 3.95
C ILE A 23 0.47 3.68 4.11
N GLY A 24 -0.06 4.08 5.27
CA GLY A 24 -0.37 5.48 5.55
C GLY A 24 0.88 6.36 5.57
N MET A 25 1.98 5.88 6.17
CA MET A 25 3.26 6.60 6.16
C MET A 25 3.84 6.70 4.76
N ALA A 26 3.73 5.65 3.95
CA ALA A 26 4.13 5.70 2.54
C ALA A 26 3.31 6.72 1.75
N ALA A 27 2.02 6.87 2.02
CA ALA A 27 1.19 7.91 1.40
C ALA A 27 1.67 9.33 1.76
N ILE A 28 2.09 9.56 3.00
CA ILE A 28 2.72 10.83 3.41
C ILE A 28 4.04 11.05 2.66
N ASP A 29 4.90 10.02 2.57
CA ASP A 29 6.17 10.11 1.84
C ASP A 29 5.96 10.45 0.34
N LEU A 30 4.85 10.00 -0.26
CA LEU A 30 4.47 10.36 -1.64
C LEU A 30 3.97 11.80 -1.79
N GLY A 31 3.58 12.46 -0.70
CA GLY A 31 2.98 13.80 -0.69
C GLY A 31 1.45 13.80 -0.58
N ALA A 32 0.81 12.64 -0.39
CA ALA A 32 -0.64 12.49 -0.25
C ALA A 32 -1.14 12.81 1.18
N GLY A 33 -0.30 13.41 2.01
CA GLY A 33 -0.62 13.74 3.39
C GLY A 33 0.32 14.81 3.94
N ARG A 34 0.13 15.13 5.22
CA ARG A 34 0.89 16.15 5.93
C ARG A 34 1.67 15.50 7.07
N LYS A 35 2.97 15.77 7.15
CA LYS A 35 3.80 15.43 8.30
C LYS A 35 3.75 16.54 9.35
N THR A 36 3.66 17.79 8.92
CA THR A 36 3.43 18.98 9.75
C THR A 36 2.22 19.77 9.27
N LYS A 37 1.67 20.67 10.10
CA LYS A 37 0.46 21.44 9.76
C LYS A 37 0.63 22.30 8.50
N ASP A 38 1.86 22.75 8.23
CA ASP A 38 2.20 23.67 7.14
C ASP A 38 2.54 22.97 5.82
N ASP A 39 2.58 21.63 5.81
CA ASP A 39 2.93 20.87 4.62
C ASP A 39 1.87 21.03 3.51
N LYS A 40 2.34 21.26 2.29
CA LYS A 40 1.49 21.24 1.09
C LYS A 40 1.23 19.80 0.68
N ILE A 41 -0.04 19.48 0.46
CA ILE A 41 -0.48 18.17 -0.04
C ILE A 41 -0.43 18.21 -1.57
N ASP A 42 0.12 17.16 -2.19
CA ASP A 42 -0.01 16.90 -3.62
C ASP A 42 -1.29 16.10 -3.87
N PRO A 43 -2.35 16.68 -4.48
CA PRO A 43 -3.60 15.97 -4.75
C PRO A 43 -3.46 14.87 -5.81
N LYS A 44 -2.34 14.84 -6.54
CA LYS A 44 -2.03 13.79 -7.53
C LYS A 44 -1.20 12.66 -6.92
N ALA A 45 -0.68 12.84 -5.70
CA ALA A 45 0.06 11.80 -5.01
C ALA A 45 -0.89 10.78 -4.39
N GLY A 46 -0.47 9.52 -4.34
CA GLY A 46 -1.28 8.48 -3.72
C GLY A 46 -0.88 7.07 -4.13
N ILE A 47 -1.67 6.11 -3.64
CA ILE A 47 -1.46 4.68 -3.82
C ILE A 47 -2.75 4.07 -4.35
N ILE A 48 -2.67 3.34 -5.46
CA ILE A 48 -3.75 2.48 -5.93
C ILE A 48 -3.40 1.05 -5.55
N PHE A 49 -4.26 0.40 -4.76
CA PHE A 49 -4.12 -1.02 -4.42
C PHE A 49 -4.96 -1.89 -5.34
N ASN A 50 -4.31 -2.85 -5.99
CA ASN A 50 -4.93 -3.77 -6.94
C ASN A 50 -5.24 -5.15 -6.31
N CYS A 51 -4.98 -5.33 -5.02
CA CYS A 51 -5.21 -6.57 -4.29
C CYS A 51 -5.80 -6.32 -2.89
N LYS A 52 -6.55 -7.29 -2.38
CA LYS A 52 -7.16 -7.31 -1.04
C LYS A 52 -6.67 -8.51 -0.24
N ILE A 53 -6.75 -8.41 1.10
CA ILE A 53 -6.40 -9.53 1.99
C ILE A 53 -7.31 -10.72 1.66
N GLY A 54 -6.70 -11.87 1.40
CA GLY A 54 -7.38 -13.10 0.97
C GLY A 54 -7.35 -13.36 -0.54
N ASP A 55 -6.92 -12.40 -1.35
CA ASP A 55 -6.77 -12.60 -2.79
C ASP A 55 -5.63 -13.55 -3.11
N THR A 56 -5.79 -14.35 -4.16
CA THR A 56 -4.73 -15.17 -4.73
C THR A 56 -3.82 -14.30 -5.59
N ILE A 57 -2.53 -14.34 -5.30
CA ILE A 57 -1.48 -13.54 -5.92
C ILE A 57 -0.58 -14.48 -6.73
N ASN A 58 -0.36 -14.16 -8.01
CA ASN A 58 0.66 -14.81 -8.82
C ASN A 58 1.96 -14.01 -8.79
N LYS A 59 3.10 -14.68 -8.94
CA LYS A 59 4.39 -13.98 -9.04
C LYS A 59 4.36 -12.99 -10.22
N GLY A 60 4.81 -11.76 -9.98
CA GLY A 60 4.92 -10.71 -11.00
C GLY A 60 3.66 -9.87 -11.23
N VAL A 61 2.52 -10.21 -10.61
CA VAL A 61 1.30 -9.37 -10.70
C VAL A 61 1.50 -8.05 -9.98
N VAL A 62 0.79 -7.03 -10.43
CA VAL A 62 0.81 -5.71 -9.80
C VAL A 62 -0.01 -5.73 -8.51
N LEU A 63 0.62 -5.39 -7.40
CA LEU A 63 -0.01 -5.28 -6.08
C LEU A 63 -0.48 -3.85 -5.81
N ALA A 64 0.38 -2.88 -6.11
CA ALA A 64 0.10 -1.48 -5.90
C ALA A 64 0.81 -0.58 -6.92
N GLU A 65 0.24 0.59 -7.16
CA GLU A 65 0.78 1.63 -8.03
C GLU A 65 0.95 2.92 -7.22
N LEU A 66 2.12 3.53 -7.34
CA LEU A 66 2.53 4.71 -6.57
C LEU A 66 2.61 5.92 -7.49
N PHE A 67 2.14 7.05 -6.99
CA PHE A 67 2.16 8.33 -7.68
C PHE A 67 2.74 9.39 -6.77
N SER A 68 3.73 10.15 -7.25
CA SER A 68 4.32 11.29 -6.53
C SER A 68 4.96 12.28 -7.48
N ASP A 69 5.07 13.54 -7.05
CA ASP A 69 5.90 14.55 -7.71
C ASP A 69 7.36 14.57 -7.20
N SER A 70 7.69 13.76 -6.17
CA SER A 70 9.03 13.63 -5.59
C SER A 70 9.68 12.27 -5.86
N LYS A 71 10.92 12.29 -6.38
CA LYS A 71 11.70 11.06 -6.61
C LYS A 71 12.10 10.36 -5.31
N SER A 72 12.53 11.12 -4.30
CA SER A 72 12.86 10.52 -3.00
C SER A 72 11.63 9.95 -2.29
N GLY A 73 10.47 10.62 -2.46
CA GLY A 73 9.20 10.16 -1.93
C GLY A 73 8.79 8.79 -2.50
N ILE A 74 8.89 8.62 -3.83
CA ILE A 74 8.53 7.36 -4.48
C ILE A 74 9.44 6.20 -4.08
N ASP A 75 10.75 6.44 -3.96
CA ASP A 75 11.73 5.42 -3.54
C ASP A 75 11.50 4.96 -2.09
N ASN A 76 11.19 5.88 -1.19
CA ASN A 76 10.90 5.59 0.21
C ASN A 76 9.57 4.83 0.36
N ALA A 77 8.52 5.31 -0.31
CA ALA A 77 7.20 4.67 -0.31
C ALA A 77 7.27 3.23 -0.86
N LYS A 78 8.02 3.01 -1.94
CA LYS A 78 8.24 1.67 -2.51
C LYS A 78 8.82 0.70 -1.48
N LYS A 79 9.86 1.12 -0.74
CA LYS A 79 10.48 0.29 0.31
C LYS A 79 9.49 -0.03 1.43
N ARG A 80 8.79 0.98 1.94
CA ARG A 80 7.78 0.80 3.00
C ARG A 80 6.69 -0.19 2.59
N ILE A 81 6.09 0.02 1.42
CA ILE A 81 4.96 -0.80 0.97
C ILE A 81 5.39 -2.23 0.67
N THR A 82 6.59 -2.42 0.08
CA THR A 82 7.13 -3.77 -0.16
C THR A 82 7.31 -4.55 1.15
N ASN A 83 7.75 -3.88 2.21
CA ASN A 83 7.91 -4.48 3.54
C ASN A 83 6.58 -4.63 4.31
N ALA A 84 5.59 -3.82 3.98
CA ALA A 84 4.27 -3.83 4.62
C ALA A 84 3.36 -4.97 4.12
N ILE A 85 3.67 -5.56 2.96
CA ILE A 85 2.87 -6.59 2.32
C ILE A 85 3.43 -7.98 2.62
N LYS A 86 2.57 -8.89 3.10
CA LYS A 86 2.94 -10.28 3.35
C LYS A 86 2.10 -11.23 2.50
N ILE A 87 2.78 -12.09 1.75
CA ILE A 87 2.18 -13.17 0.96
C ILE A 87 2.48 -14.48 1.69
N SER A 88 1.46 -15.28 1.93
CA SER A 88 1.58 -16.58 2.59
C SER A 88 1.08 -17.71 1.69
N LYS A 89 1.50 -18.95 1.96
CA LYS A 89 1.08 -20.13 1.19
C LYS A 89 -0.36 -20.57 1.50
N SER A 90 -0.85 -20.30 2.71
CA SER A 90 -2.21 -20.64 3.14
C SER A 90 -3.16 -19.46 2.91
N LYS A 91 -4.42 -19.75 2.62
CA LYS A 91 -5.44 -18.70 2.49
C LYS A 91 -5.77 -18.14 3.88
N PRO A 92 -5.70 -16.82 4.10
CA PRO A 92 -6.04 -16.23 5.40
C PRO A 92 -7.54 -16.36 5.70
N GLN A 93 -7.89 -16.33 6.98
CA GLN A 93 -9.28 -16.32 7.40
C GLN A 93 -9.96 -15.00 6.97
N LYS A 94 -11.20 -15.09 6.51
CA LYS A 94 -11.97 -13.91 6.07
C LYS A 94 -12.21 -12.98 7.27
N LEU A 95 -11.79 -11.71 7.12
CA LEU A 95 -11.96 -10.68 8.14
C LEU A 95 -13.42 -10.21 8.20
N LYS A 96 -13.94 -9.99 9.43
CA LYS A 96 -15.20 -9.29 9.63
C LYS A 96 -14.96 -7.77 9.51
N LEU A 97 -15.67 -7.12 8.58
CA LEU A 97 -15.56 -5.66 8.39
C LEU A 97 -16.19 -4.87 9.52
N VAL A 98 -17.29 -5.37 10.09
CA VAL A 98 -17.95 -4.81 11.27
C VAL A 98 -17.76 -5.79 12.43
N LYS A 99 -17.12 -5.34 13.51
CA LYS A 99 -16.87 -6.19 14.69
C LYS A 99 -18.11 -6.32 15.57
N THR A 100 -18.72 -5.18 15.92
CA THR A 100 -19.95 -5.11 16.72
C THR A 100 -20.63 -3.77 16.48
N ILE A 101 -21.93 -3.69 16.76
CA ILE A 101 -22.71 -2.45 16.82
C ILE A 101 -23.03 -2.22 18.30
N ILE A 102 -22.75 -1.02 18.81
CA ILE A 102 -23.00 -0.65 20.21
C ILE A 102 -24.25 0.24 20.22
N TYR A 103 -25.24 -0.13 21.03
CA TYR A 103 -26.49 0.59 21.25
C TYR A 103 -26.42 1.41 22.53
#